data_AF-A0A3D2JCE2-F1
#
_entry.id   AF-A0A3D2JCE2-F1
#
_cell.length_a   1.000
_cell.length_b   1.000
_cell.length_c   1.000
_cell.angle_alpha   90.00
_cell.angle_beta   90.00
_cell.angle_gamma   90.00
#
_symmetry.space_group_name_H-M   'P 1'
#
loop_
_entity.id
_entity.type
_entity.pdbx_description
1 polymer ?
#
loop_
_entity_poly.entity_id
_entity_poly.type
_entity_poly.pdbx_seq_one_letter_code
_entity_poly.pdbx_strand_id
1 'polypeptide(L)'
;MAKGGRRRRSEERPDSEFGKALKAYIRRIEGYTQKDLAEESIIAEGTISRIIKGERDPTRDQVRAIIKALHARKALLTLDEANALMLTTHKHGALYPRDADDREIIDLFVSPATEAAQKPLAGQRDVADAAPNVQVSSDNLDEDDDLHDEDNLDEDEILAPDIVLEPLTTPSPAISEPELVSEPEPVLADPVPAPVLPEINPEPASVPDTVIPEPVPVPVPVRPVARAMRWPRWVYASAGLVLLVTVGLILVAVYQNQGLSHQNFTKQIASCANPTTGVTLYTETNYKGQCHTFLPGDYELARYGLEQNVSSIRDWNDGYFVKILDTGKNFYNLDKSMSALPADWDKRADMLHIEKHRPTSCTPGTNGIIAFINTDYSGGCLFITKDIPDLTLSNFDTAIVSIQFVGTYRNTMQLVIYSQMNYRGKCGTYWQNQSDLEQCARLALSVQVLPYTPPTPIPTVPGTHYAGNVAPDA
;
A
#
# COMPACT_ATOMS: atom_id res chain seq x y z
N MET A 1 -43.57 -33.46 25.59
CA MET A 1 -42.36 -32.62 25.76
C MET A 1 -41.19 -33.35 25.11
N ALA A 2 -40.83 -32.98 23.87
CA ALA A 2 -39.70 -33.58 23.18
C ALA A 2 -38.40 -32.98 23.75
N LYS A 3 -37.59 -33.80 24.42
CA LYS A 3 -36.22 -33.42 24.81
C LYS A 3 -35.42 -33.24 23.51
N GLY A 4 -35.12 -32.00 23.15
CA GLY A 4 -34.28 -31.68 22.00
C GLY A 4 -32.92 -32.35 22.15
N GLY A 5 -32.65 -33.36 21.32
CA GLY A 5 -31.35 -34.01 21.26
C GLY A 5 -30.29 -32.99 20.88
N ARG A 6 -29.23 -32.88 21.69
CA ARG A 6 -28.03 -32.11 21.31
C ARG A 6 -27.55 -32.63 19.96
N ARG A 7 -27.36 -31.72 18.98
CA ARG A 7 -26.73 -32.05 17.69
C ARG A 7 -25.44 -32.84 17.95
N ARG A 8 -25.26 -33.92 17.19
CA ARG A 8 -24.07 -34.77 17.29
C ARG A 8 -22.82 -33.93 17.01
N ARG A 9 -21.79 -34.11 17.84
CA ARG A 9 -20.49 -33.41 17.79
C ARG A 9 -19.74 -33.58 16.46
N SER A 10 -20.17 -34.51 15.60
CA SER A 10 -19.58 -34.79 14.29
C SER A 10 -19.95 -33.79 13.19
N GLU A 11 -20.85 -32.83 13.44
CA GLU A 11 -21.20 -31.77 12.47
C GLU A 11 -20.45 -30.45 12.71
N GLU A 12 -19.47 -30.43 13.60
CA GLU A 12 -18.71 -29.22 13.89
C GLU A 12 -17.79 -28.90 12.72
N ARG A 13 -18.12 -27.82 11.98
CA ARG A 13 -17.31 -27.35 10.86
C ARG A 13 -15.89 -27.03 11.33
N PRO A 14 -14.87 -27.32 10.49
CA PRO A 14 -13.51 -26.91 10.81
C PRO A 14 -13.43 -25.38 10.93
N ASP A 15 -12.50 -24.89 11.74
CA ASP A 15 -12.23 -23.46 11.85
C ASP A 15 -11.78 -22.90 10.48
N SER A 16 -12.21 -21.68 10.18
CA SER A 16 -11.70 -20.93 9.02
C SER A 16 -10.22 -20.60 9.19
N GLU A 17 -9.52 -20.26 8.11
CA GLU A 17 -8.12 -19.79 8.19
C GLU A 17 -7.98 -18.58 9.11
N PHE A 18 -8.89 -17.60 9.00
CA PHE A 18 -8.99 -16.48 9.94
C PHE A 18 -9.21 -16.97 11.39
N GLY A 19 -10.11 -17.92 11.59
CA GLY A 19 -10.41 -18.50 12.90
C GLY A 19 -9.23 -19.24 13.54
N LYS A 20 -8.44 -19.96 12.75
CA LYS A 20 -7.20 -20.63 13.19
C LYS A 20 -6.17 -19.60 13.63
N ALA A 21 -5.92 -18.58 12.80
CA ALA A 21 -5.00 -17.48 13.11
C ALA A 21 -5.43 -16.75 14.40
N LEU A 22 -6.72 -16.38 14.49
CA LEU A 22 -7.27 -15.71 15.68
C LEU A 22 -7.11 -16.56 16.96
N LYS A 23 -7.43 -17.86 16.89
CA LYS A 23 -7.23 -18.79 18.02
C LYS A 23 -5.76 -18.90 18.44
N ALA A 24 -4.82 -18.87 17.49
CA ALA A 24 -3.40 -18.88 17.80
C ALA A 24 -2.99 -17.64 18.60
N TYR A 25 -3.46 -16.44 18.23
CA TYR A 25 -3.20 -15.22 18.98
C TYR A 25 -3.85 -15.22 20.37
N ILE A 26 -5.10 -15.67 20.50
CA ILE A 26 -5.78 -15.79 21.81
C ILE A 26 -4.99 -16.69 22.76
N ARG A 27 -4.48 -17.82 22.27
CA ARG A 27 -3.71 -18.80 23.08
C ARG A 27 -2.37 -18.29 23.59
N ARG A 28 -1.84 -17.19 23.06
CA ARG A 28 -0.58 -16.59 23.56
C ARG A 28 -0.73 -15.98 24.94
N ILE A 29 -1.95 -15.66 25.37
CA ILE A 29 -2.24 -15.10 26.68
C ILE A 29 -2.90 -16.18 27.53
N GLU A 30 -2.24 -16.55 28.63
CA GLU A 30 -2.77 -17.55 29.55
C GLU A 30 -4.12 -17.08 30.14
N GLY A 31 -5.14 -17.93 30.03
CA GLY A 31 -6.48 -17.65 30.53
C GLY A 31 -7.32 -16.68 29.69
N TYR A 32 -6.81 -16.15 28.57
CA TYR A 32 -7.61 -15.31 27.69
C TYR A 32 -8.51 -16.17 26.81
N THR A 33 -9.82 -15.92 26.89
CA THR A 33 -10.84 -16.71 26.22
C THR A 33 -11.50 -15.95 25.08
N GLN A 34 -12.24 -16.66 24.23
CA GLN A 34 -13.07 -16.04 23.19
C GLN A 34 -14.12 -15.07 23.77
N LYS A 35 -14.58 -15.34 24.99
CA LYS A 35 -15.52 -14.47 25.71
C LYS A 35 -14.87 -13.15 26.10
N ASP A 36 -13.62 -13.18 26.57
CA ASP A 36 -12.88 -11.97 26.94
C ASP A 36 -12.62 -11.10 25.70
N LEU A 37 -12.25 -11.74 24.57
CA LEU A 37 -12.13 -11.05 23.29
C LEU A 37 -13.44 -10.41 22.84
N ALA A 38 -14.58 -11.08 23.05
CA ALA A 38 -15.90 -10.57 22.73
C ALA A 38 -16.25 -9.31 23.52
N GLU A 39 -15.96 -9.33 24.82
CA GLU A 39 -16.19 -8.19 25.71
C GLU A 39 -15.32 -6.99 25.32
N GLU A 40 -14.04 -7.20 25.03
CA GLU A 40 -13.09 -6.12 24.71
C GLU A 40 -13.27 -5.53 23.31
N SER A 41 -13.60 -6.35 22.32
CA SER A 41 -13.86 -5.87 20.96
C SER A 41 -15.27 -5.30 20.78
N ILE A 42 -16.13 -5.39 21.80
CA ILE A 42 -17.55 -4.99 21.74
C ILE A 42 -18.29 -5.78 20.65
N ILE A 43 -17.86 -7.02 20.37
CA ILE A 43 -18.51 -7.94 19.43
C ILE A 43 -19.18 -9.04 20.23
N ALA A 44 -20.47 -9.30 19.98
CA ALA A 44 -21.18 -10.38 20.65
C ALA A 44 -20.42 -11.73 20.53
N GLU A 45 -20.30 -12.48 21.62
CA GLU A 45 -19.54 -13.74 21.69
C GLU A 45 -19.97 -14.75 20.61
N GLY A 46 -21.29 -14.87 20.38
CA GLY A 46 -21.83 -15.73 19.32
C GLY A 46 -21.50 -15.26 17.90
N THR A 47 -21.15 -13.99 17.71
CA THR A 47 -20.61 -13.48 16.44
C THR A 47 -19.14 -13.85 16.28
N ILE A 48 -18.31 -13.71 17.31
CA ILE A 48 -16.91 -14.19 17.27
C ILE A 48 -16.86 -15.70 17.00
N SER A 49 -17.74 -16.49 17.66
CA SER A 49 -17.79 -17.94 17.45
C SER A 49 -18.06 -18.30 15.99
N ARG A 50 -18.99 -17.59 15.35
CA ARG A 50 -19.34 -17.80 13.94
C ARG A 50 -18.23 -17.35 13.00
N ILE A 51 -17.51 -16.27 13.34
CA ILE A 51 -16.33 -15.81 12.60
C ILE A 51 -15.22 -16.87 12.65
N ILE A 52 -14.89 -17.38 13.84
CA ILE A 52 -13.88 -18.43 14.01
C ILE A 52 -14.23 -19.68 13.19
N LYS A 53 -15.48 -20.12 13.25
CA LYS A 53 -15.99 -21.29 12.51
C LYS A 53 -16.17 -21.05 10.99
N GLY A 54 -15.88 -19.84 10.48
CA GLY A 54 -16.09 -19.50 9.07
C GLY A 54 -17.56 -19.46 8.65
N GLU A 55 -18.50 -19.41 9.59
CA GLU A 55 -19.93 -19.29 9.31
C GLU A 55 -20.33 -17.84 8.98
N ARG A 56 -19.45 -16.88 9.28
CA ARG A 56 -19.64 -15.46 8.99
C ARG A 56 -18.30 -14.81 8.67
N ASP A 57 -18.22 -14.14 7.53
CA ASP A 57 -17.06 -13.28 7.24
C ASP A 57 -17.09 -12.04 8.15
N PRO A 58 -15.98 -11.71 8.83
CA PRO A 58 -15.91 -10.50 9.62
C PRO A 58 -15.88 -9.25 8.72
N THR A 59 -16.60 -8.19 9.11
CA THR A 59 -16.46 -6.89 8.46
C THR A 59 -15.09 -6.27 8.80
N ARG A 60 -14.62 -5.31 8.00
CA ARG A 60 -13.33 -4.64 8.25
C ARG A 60 -13.29 -4.04 9.66
N ASP A 61 -14.38 -3.40 10.09
CA ASP A 61 -14.53 -2.83 11.44
C ASP A 61 -14.48 -3.88 12.55
N GLN A 62 -15.01 -5.08 12.31
CA GLN A 62 -14.90 -6.18 13.27
C GLN A 62 -13.46 -6.67 13.40
N VAL A 63 -12.73 -6.80 12.28
CA VAL A 63 -11.32 -7.19 12.33
C VAL A 63 -10.48 -6.11 13.02
N ARG A 64 -10.73 -4.83 12.73
CA ARG A 64 -10.13 -3.68 13.43
C ARG A 64 -10.34 -3.74 14.94
N ALA A 65 -11.57 -3.97 15.38
CA ALA A 65 -11.90 -4.09 16.81
C ALA A 65 -11.20 -5.29 17.47
N ILE A 66 -11.11 -6.43 16.77
CA ILE A 66 -10.37 -7.61 17.22
C ILE A 66 -8.88 -7.30 17.36
N ILE A 67 -8.26 -6.63 16.38
CA ILE A 67 -6.84 -6.25 16.42
C ILE A 67 -6.57 -5.31 17.61
N LYS A 68 -7.41 -4.30 17.82
CA LYS A 68 -7.28 -3.38 18.97
C LYS A 68 -7.35 -4.14 20.32
N ALA A 69 -8.28 -5.08 20.46
CA ALA A 69 -8.42 -5.90 21.67
C ALA A 69 -7.19 -6.81 21.89
N LEU A 70 -6.72 -7.51 20.86
CA LEU A 70 -5.53 -8.38 20.94
C LEU A 70 -4.26 -7.57 21.26
N HIS A 71 -4.10 -6.39 20.68
CA HIS A 71 -2.98 -5.50 20.98
C HIS A 71 -3.02 -5.02 22.43
N ALA A 72 -4.21 -4.60 22.94
CA ALA A 72 -4.37 -4.17 24.32
C ALA A 72 -3.97 -5.25 25.35
N ARG A 73 -4.10 -6.52 24.98
CA ARG A 73 -3.69 -7.67 25.79
C ARG A 73 -2.30 -8.23 25.46
N LYS A 74 -1.55 -7.57 24.57
CA LYS A 74 -0.22 -8.01 24.11
C LYS A 74 -0.21 -9.41 23.46
N ALA A 75 -1.34 -9.86 22.91
CA ALA A 75 -1.38 -11.07 22.07
C ALA A 75 -0.78 -10.84 20.68
N LEU A 76 -0.88 -9.59 20.22
CA LEU A 76 -0.45 -9.14 18.91
C LEU A 76 0.54 -7.99 19.12
N LEU A 77 1.79 -8.20 18.71
CA LEU A 77 2.93 -7.37 19.14
C LEU A 77 3.47 -6.48 18.02
N THR A 78 3.25 -6.83 16.76
CA THR A 78 3.82 -6.11 15.62
C THR A 78 2.75 -5.74 14.59
N LEU A 79 3.03 -4.70 13.81
CA LEU A 79 2.17 -4.31 12.69
C LEU A 79 2.07 -5.43 11.63
N ASP A 80 3.12 -6.22 11.46
CA ASP A 80 3.14 -7.35 10.52
C ASP A 80 2.15 -8.44 10.96
N GLU A 81 2.06 -8.73 12.26
CA GLU A 81 1.06 -9.67 12.78
C GLU A 81 -0.38 -9.15 12.57
N ALA A 82 -0.59 -7.84 12.69
CA ALA A 82 -1.90 -7.22 12.49
C ALA A 82 -2.31 -7.31 11.01
N ASN A 83 -1.37 -7.02 10.12
CA ASN A 83 -1.56 -7.16 8.68
C ASN A 83 -1.75 -8.62 8.26
N ALA A 84 -1.02 -9.56 8.85
CA ALA A 84 -1.22 -10.99 8.61
C ALA A 84 -2.65 -11.40 8.98
N LEU A 85 -3.14 -11.00 10.17
CA LEU A 85 -4.52 -11.29 10.58
C LEU A 85 -5.56 -10.64 9.65
N MET A 86 -5.36 -9.39 9.20
CA MET A 86 -6.22 -8.75 8.20
C MET A 86 -6.29 -9.55 6.90
N LEU A 87 -5.13 -9.96 6.38
CA LEU A 87 -5.00 -10.64 5.09
C LEU A 87 -5.56 -12.07 5.09
N THR A 88 -5.71 -12.71 6.26
CA THR A 88 -6.41 -14.02 6.33
C THR A 88 -7.89 -13.92 5.94
N THR A 89 -8.46 -12.72 5.91
CA THR A 89 -9.76 -12.48 5.29
C THR A 89 -9.56 -12.14 3.81
N HIS A 90 -10.02 -13.01 2.92
CA HIS A 90 -9.91 -12.83 1.45
C HIS A 90 -10.55 -11.52 0.91
N LYS A 91 -11.32 -10.80 1.73
CA LYS A 91 -12.03 -9.56 1.36
C LYS A 91 -11.27 -8.29 1.73
N HIS A 92 -10.31 -8.37 2.66
CA HIS A 92 -9.67 -7.18 3.21
C HIS A 92 -8.19 -7.18 2.84
N GLY A 93 -7.71 -6.07 2.26
CA GLY A 93 -6.29 -5.80 2.18
C GLY A 93 -5.69 -5.48 3.55
N ALA A 94 -4.36 -5.36 3.60
CA ALA A 94 -3.61 -4.90 4.77
C ALA A 94 -4.14 -3.55 5.33
N LEU A 95 -3.73 -3.20 6.54
CA LEU A 95 -4.03 -1.89 7.13
C LEU A 95 -3.45 -0.79 6.23
N TYR A 96 -4.28 0.18 5.88
CA TYR A 96 -3.93 1.21 4.92
C TYR A 96 -3.78 2.58 5.59
N PRO A 97 -2.60 3.22 5.57
CA PRO A 97 -2.36 4.47 6.29
C PRO A 97 -3.27 5.66 5.93
N ARG A 98 -3.95 5.61 4.77
CA ARG A 98 -4.87 6.69 4.37
C ARG A 98 -6.26 6.56 4.97
N ASP A 99 -6.65 5.36 5.37
CA ASP A 99 -7.90 5.14 6.08
C ASP A 99 -7.70 5.58 7.54
N ALA A 100 -8.59 6.45 8.03
CA ALA A 100 -8.42 7.08 9.33
C ALA A 100 -8.45 6.06 10.48
N ASP A 101 -9.25 5.01 10.36
CA ASP A 101 -9.40 3.98 11.39
C ASP A 101 -8.22 3.00 11.35
N ASP A 102 -7.72 2.67 10.17
CA ASP A 102 -6.50 1.85 10.02
C ASP A 102 -5.28 2.59 10.53
N ARG A 103 -5.17 3.90 10.27
CA ARG A 103 -4.08 4.73 10.78
C ARG A 103 -4.04 4.73 12.30
N GLU A 104 -5.19 4.84 12.96
CA GLU A 104 -5.26 4.75 14.42
C GLU A 104 -4.67 3.42 14.92
N ILE A 105 -4.94 2.32 14.22
CA ILE A 105 -4.37 1.00 14.56
C ILE A 105 -2.88 0.95 14.29
N ILE A 106 -2.41 1.48 13.15
CA ILE A 106 -0.99 1.53 12.79
C ILE A 106 -0.21 2.31 13.86
N ASP A 107 -0.76 3.44 14.33
CA ASP A 107 -0.14 4.28 15.35
C ASP A 107 0.03 3.54 16.70
N LEU A 108 -0.81 2.53 17.00
CA LEU A 108 -0.65 1.67 18.18
C LEU A 108 0.64 0.86 18.14
N PHE A 109 1.11 0.46 16.95
CA PHE A 109 2.31 -0.37 16.76
C PHE A 109 3.57 0.45 16.50
N VAL A 110 3.43 1.66 15.97
CA VAL A 110 4.56 2.57 15.67
C VAL A 110 5.02 3.32 16.92
N SER A 111 4.09 3.63 17.82
CA SER A 111 4.42 4.27 19.08
C SER A 111 5.24 3.28 19.92
N PRO A 112 6.54 3.54 20.22
CA PRO A 112 7.28 2.68 21.11
C PRO A 112 6.51 2.70 22.42
N ALA A 113 5.93 1.55 22.80
CA ALA A 113 5.09 1.45 23.98
C ALA A 113 5.90 2.01 25.15
N THR A 114 5.56 3.22 25.58
CA THR A 114 6.30 3.90 26.64
C THR A 114 6.13 3.02 27.87
N GLU A 115 7.19 2.28 28.19
CA GLU A 115 7.27 1.24 29.21
C GLU A 115 7.04 1.77 30.65
N ALA A 116 6.61 3.02 30.79
CA ALA A 116 6.57 3.78 32.03
C ALA A 116 5.24 3.75 32.79
N ALA A 117 4.23 2.99 32.36
CA ALA A 117 2.93 2.97 33.05
C ALA A 117 2.33 1.57 33.20
N GLN A 118 2.99 0.67 33.92
CA GLN A 118 2.33 -0.50 34.52
C GLN A 118 2.96 -0.84 35.88
N LYS A 119 2.44 -0.16 36.90
CA LYS A 119 2.47 -0.66 38.29
C LYS A 119 1.65 -1.96 38.30
N PRO A 120 2.17 -3.07 38.84
CA PRO A 120 1.42 -4.32 38.89
C PRO A 120 0.15 -4.11 39.71
N LEU A 121 -1.00 -4.42 39.11
CA LEU A 121 -2.29 -4.51 39.80
C LEU A 121 -2.27 -5.80 40.64
N ALA A 122 -1.50 -5.76 41.73
CA ALA A 122 -1.53 -6.76 42.78
C ALA A 122 -2.64 -6.36 43.76
N GLY A 123 -3.68 -7.19 43.85
CA GLY A 123 -4.67 -7.14 44.91
C GLY A 123 -6.09 -7.32 44.40
N GLN A 124 -6.62 -8.55 44.52
CA GLN A 124 -7.67 -8.87 45.49
C GLN A 124 -8.50 -10.06 45.00
N ARG A 125 -8.18 -11.25 45.51
CA ARG A 125 -9.13 -12.34 45.72
C ARG A 125 -8.63 -13.18 46.90
N ASP A 126 -9.17 -12.85 48.06
CA ASP A 126 -9.17 -13.70 49.25
C ASP A 126 -10.05 -14.92 48.95
N VAL A 127 -9.46 -16.12 48.87
CA VAL A 127 -10.14 -17.36 49.22
C VAL A 127 -9.14 -18.26 49.91
N ALA A 128 -9.42 -18.51 51.19
CA ALA A 128 -8.68 -19.39 52.05
C ALA A 128 -8.95 -20.87 51.73
N ASP A 129 -7.93 -21.67 52.07
CA ASP A 129 -7.96 -23.04 52.55
C ASP A 129 -7.80 -24.24 51.58
N ALA A 130 -6.82 -25.05 51.99
CA ALA A 130 -6.64 -26.49 51.86
C ALA A 130 -5.97 -27.05 50.58
N ALA A 131 -4.65 -27.23 50.69
CA ALA A 131 -3.90 -28.34 50.09
C ALA A 131 -4.33 -29.68 50.75
N PRO A 132 -4.05 -30.90 50.19
CA PRO A 132 -2.70 -31.31 49.82
C PRO A 132 -2.52 -32.19 48.56
N ASN A 133 -1.35 -32.00 47.94
CA ASN A 133 -0.35 -33.02 47.58
C ASN A 133 -0.81 -34.31 46.85
N VAL A 134 -0.54 -34.40 45.55
CA VAL A 134 -0.37 -35.68 44.82
C VAL A 134 0.76 -35.55 43.79
N GLN A 135 1.85 -36.29 44.03
CA GLN A 135 2.83 -36.72 43.03
C GLN A 135 2.21 -37.82 42.16
N VAL A 136 2.29 -37.76 40.83
CA VAL A 136 2.29 -38.96 39.96
C VAL A 136 3.06 -38.69 38.65
N SER A 137 3.98 -39.62 38.40
CA SER A 137 4.61 -40.12 37.16
C SER A 137 4.68 -39.28 35.89
N SER A 138 5.94 -39.06 35.50
CA SER A 138 6.45 -39.25 34.14
C SER A 138 6.35 -40.73 33.73
N ASP A 139 5.63 -41.04 32.66
CA ASP A 139 5.76 -42.31 31.94
C ASP A 139 5.53 -42.09 30.45
N ASN A 140 6.60 -42.38 29.70
CA ASN A 140 6.72 -43.00 28.38
C ASN A 140 5.51 -43.02 27.45
N LEU A 141 5.70 -42.48 26.25
CA LEU A 141 5.15 -43.07 25.03
C LEU A 141 6.21 -43.00 23.93
N ASP A 142 6.90 -44.12 23.77
CA ASP A 142 7.46 -44.58 22.51
C ASP A 142 6.32 -44.71 21.50
N GLU A 143 6.50 -44.19 20.30
CA GLU A 143 5.82 -44.71 19.12
C GLU A 143 6.72 -44.45 17.90
N ASP A 144 7.37 -45.54 17.53
CA ASP A 144 7.99 -45.81 16.24
C ASP A 144 6.98 -45.53 15.11
N ASP A 145 7.42 -44.89 14.03
CA ASP A 145 6.86 -45.23 12.72
C ASP A 145 7.92 -45.13 11.63
N ASP A 146 8.25 -46.34 11.22
CA ASP A 146 9.05 -46.86 10.14
C ASP A 146 8.78 -46.31 8.73
N LEU A 147 9.85 -46.36 7.92
CA LEU A 147 9.94 -46.78 6.52
C LEU A 147 9.29 -45.95 5.39
N HIS A 148 10.16 -45.40 4.53
CA HIS A 148 10.14 -45.57 3.06
C HIS A 148 11.55 -45.17 2.53
N ASP A 149 12.40 -46.14 2.21
CA ASP A 149 12.67 -46.69 0.86
C ASP A 149 13.06 -45.59 -0.15
N GLU A 150 14.36 -45.35 -0.36
CA GLU A 150 15.22 -46.01 -1.37
C GLU A 150 14.68 -45.82 -2.80
N ASP A 151 15.25 -44.86 -3.53
CA ASP A 151 15.39 -44.95 -4.98
C ASP A 151 16.74 -44.33 -5.39
N ASN A 152 17.72 -45.23 -5.49
CA ASN A 152 18.95 -45.08 -6.25
C ASN A 152 18.59 -44.92 -7.73
N LEU A 153 19.01 -43.82 -8.36
CA LEU A 153 19.06 -43.71 -9.82
C LEU A 153 20.48 -43.40 -10.26
N ASP A 154 21.11 -44.48 -10.71
CA ASP A 154 22.15 -44.65 -11.72
C ASP A 154 22.87 -43.40 -12.25
N GLU A 155 24.19 -43.40 -12.00
CA GLU A 155 25.17 -42.55 -12.65
C GLU A 155 25.42 -43.03 -14.09
N ASP A 156 24.94 -42.27 -15.08
CA ASP A 156 25.38 -42.42 -16.47
C ASP A 156 26.63 -41.56 -16.74
N GLU A 157 27.76 -42.25 -16.73
CA GLU A 157 29.10 -41.80 -17.10
C GLU A 157 29.18 -41.51 -18.62
N ILE A 158 29.08 -40.24 -19.02
CA ILE A 158 29.34 -39.81 -20.41
C ILE A 158 30.76 -39.27 -20.52
N LEU A 159 31.62 -40.08 -21.15
CA LEU A 159 32.97 -39.76 -21.60
C LEU A 159 32.96 -38.56 -22.58
N ALA A 160 33.64 -37.48 -22.22
CA ALA A 160 33.99 -36.40 -23.13
C ALA A 160 35.28 -36.74 -23.91
N PRO A 161 35.37 -36.43 -25.21
CA PRO A 161 36.60 -36.61 -25.98
C PRO A 161 37.59 -35.45 -25.79
N ASP A 162 38.87 -35.84 -25.70
CA ASP A 162 40.04 -34.97 -25.70
C ASP A 162 40.04 -33.97 -26.87
N ILE A 163 40.06 -32.67 -26.55
CA ILE A 163 40.38 -31.60 -27.50
C ILE A 163 41.77 -31.07 -27.18
N VAL A 164 42.69 -31.36 -28.09
CA VAL A 164 44.08 -30.91 -28.13
C VAL A 164 44.14 -29.38 -28.31
N LEU A 165 44.79 -28.70 -27.37
CA LEU A 165 45.16 -27.28 -27.48
C LEU A 165 46.41 -27.13 -28.34
N GLU A 166 46.29 -26.49 -29.51
CA GLU A 166 47.43 -25.90 -30.23
C GLU A 166 47.64 -24.43 -29.83
N PRO A 167 48.90 -23.97 -29.65
CA PRO A 167 49.19 -22.59 -29.33
C PRO A 167 49.39 -21.77 -30.61
N LEU A 168 48.49 -20.83 -30.89
CA LEU A 168 48.66 -19.84 -31.96
C LEU A 168 49.11 -18.50 -31.41
N THR A 169 50.39 -18.25 -31.64
CA THR A 169 51.11 -16.98 -31.60
C THR A 169 50.38 -15.83 -32.30
N THR A 170 50.51 -14.66 -31.68
CA THR A 170 50.14 -13.32 -32.18
C THR A 170 50.72 -13.00 -33.56
N PRO A 171 50.08 -12.06 -34.30
CA PRO A 171 50.68 -10.72 -34.31
C PRO A 171 49.67 -9.57 -34.24
N SER A 172 50.15 -8.51 -33.61
CA SER A 172 49.59 -7.15 -33.51
C SER A 172 49.38 -6.50 -34.89
N PRO A 173 48.24 -5.84 -35.16
CA PRO A 173 48.16 -4.84 -36.22
C PRO A 173 48.25 -3.43 -35.65
N ALA A 174 49.12 -2.64 -36.27
CA ALA A 174 49.24 -1.21 -36.09
C ALA A 174 47.92 -0.50 -36.39
N ILE A 175 47.51 0.37 -35.48
CA ILE A 175 46.36 1.27 -35.62
C ILE A 175 46.81 2.45 -36.48
N SER A 176 46.28 2.55 -37.69
CA SER A 176 46.30 3.76 -38.51
C SER A 176 45.06 4.60 -38.21
N GLU A 177 45.25 5.90 -38.00
CA GLU A 177 44.20 6.91 -37.91
C GLU A 177 43.27 6.87 -39.14
N PRO A 178 41.94 6.88 -38.96
CA PRO A 178 41.03 7.16 -40.07
C PRO A 178 40.83 8.67 -40.25
N GLU A 179 41.02 9.11 -41.49
CA GLU A 179 40.68 10.45 -41.98
C GLU A 179 39.18 10.76 -41.78
N LEU A 180 38.94 12.02 -41.41
CA LEU A 180 37.62 12.65 -41.30
C LEU A 180 36.96 12.71 -42.69
N VAL A 181 36.00 11.82 -42.96
CA VAL A 181 35.09 11.94 -44.10
C VAL A 181 33.85 12.70 -43.64
N SER A 182 33.68 13.89 -44.20
CA SER A 182 32.51 14.75 -44.07
C SER A 182 31.25 14.06 -44.60
N GLU A 183 30.26 13.90 -43.71
CA GLU A 183 28.91 13.43 -43.99
C GLU A 183 28.13 14.43 -44.87
N PRO A 184 27.38 14.00 -45.90
CA PRO A 184 26.54 14.87 -46.70
C PRO A 184 25.22 15.22 -46.00
N GLU A 185 24.79 16.47 -46.13
CA GLU A 185 23.53 17.01 -45.59
C GLU A 185 22.30 16.22 -46.05
N PRO A 186 21.30 16.00 -45.17
CA PRO A 186 20.06 15.33 -45.53
C PRO A 186 19.16 16.25 -46.36
N VAL A 187 18.82 15.80 -47.56
CA VAL A 187 17.82 16.41 -48.44
C VAL A 187 16.43 16.30 -47.81
N LEU A 188 15.79 17.46 -47.62
CA LEU A 188 14.42 17.62 -47.17
C LEU A 188 13.46 16.91 -48.14
N ALA A 189 12.78 15.86 -47.69
CA ALA A 189 11.68 15.23 -48.42
C ALA A 189 10.35 15.92 -48.06
N ASP A 190 9.57 16.28 -49.09
CA ASP A 190 8.26 16.92 -48.95
C ASP A 190 7.24 16.05 -48.20
N PRO A 191 6.34 16.66 -47.41
CA PRO A 191 5.36 15.94 -46.60
C PRO A 191 4.28 15.28 -47.46
N VAL A 192 4.12 13.97 -47.26
CA VAL A 192 3.01 13.17 -47.80
C VAL A 192 1.69 13.61 -47.15
N PRO A 193 0.62 13.89 -47.91
CA PRO A 193 -0.66 14.28 -47.35
C PRO A 193 -1.34 13.11 -46.62
N ALA A 194 -1.84 13.39 -45.41
CA ALA A 194 -2.52 12.43 -44.56
C ALA A 194 -3.84 11.91 -45.17
N PRO A 195 -4.18 10.63 -44.96
CA PRO A 195 -5.43 10.06 -45.45
C PRO A 195 -6.63 10.59 -44.65
N VAL A 196 -7.63 11.08 -45.38
CA VAL A 196 -8.93 11.52 -44.85
C VAL A 196 -9.71 10.29 -44.37
N LEU A 197 -9.95 10.21 -43.06
CA LEU A 197 -10.86 9.22 -42.46
C LEU A 197 -12.31 9.73 -42.49
N PRO A 198 -13.29 8.87 -42.82
CA PRO A 198 -14.69 9.26 -42.87
C PRO A 198 -15.30 9.43 -41.47
N GLU A 199 -16.05 10.52 -41.33
CA GLU A 199 -16.80 10.94 -40.15
C GLU A 199 -18.00 9.99 -39.94
N ILE A 200 -17.97 9.21 -38.86
CA ILE A 200 -19.09 8.37 -38.42
C ILE A 200 -19.80 9.10 -37.28
N ASN A 201 -21.02 9.54 -37.57
CA ASN A 201 -21.90 10.24 -36.65
C ASN A 201 -22.90 9.23 -36.04
N PRO A 202 -22.77 8.82 -34.76
CA PRO A 202 -23.76 7.97 -34.12
C PRO A 202 -24.91 8.81 -33.56
N GLU A 203 -26.07 8.63 -34.18
CA GLU A 203 -27.38 9.07 -33.70
C GLU A 203 -27.71 8.45 -32.33
N PRO A 204 -28.12 9.22 -31.30
CA PRO A 204 -28.44 8.68 -29.99
C PRO A 204 -29.83 8.04 -29.97
N ALA A 205 -29.87 6.74 -29.67
CA ALA A 205 -31.09 5.99 -29.42
C ALA A 205 -31.81 6.53 -28.17
N SER A 206 -33.10 6.81 -28.34
CA SER A 206 -34.03 7.23 -27.29
C SER A 206 -34.32 6.10 -26.31
N VAL A 207 -34.09 6.36 -25.02
CA VAL A 207 -34.45 5.47 -23.90
C VAL A 207 -35.93 5.72 -23.54
N PRO A 208 -36.77 4.69 -23.39
CA PRO A 208 -38.16 4.86 -22.98
C PRO A 208 -38.29 5.20 -21.49
N ASP A 209 -39.16 6.17 -21.19
CA ASP A 209 -39.53 6.62 -19.86
C ASP A 209 -39.97 5.46 -18.96
N THR A 210 -39.26 5.27 -17.86
CA THR A 210 -39.63 4.36 -16.77
C THR A 210 -40.58 5.10 -15.82
N VAL A 211 -41.86 4.73 -15.87
CA VAL A 211 -42.91 5.21 -14.97
C VAL A 211 -42.62 4.74 -13.55
N ILE A 212 -42.34 5.69 -12.65
CA ILE A 212 -42.20 5.47 -11.21
C ILE A 212 -43.61 5.46 -10.60
N PRO A 213 -44.04 4.37 -9.91
CA PRO A 213 -45.35 4.35 -9.25
C PRO A 213 -45.38 5.26 -8.01
N GLU A 214 -46.47 6.01 -7.88
CA GLU A 214 -46.78 6.89 -6.75
C GLU A 214 -46.74 6.17 -5.39
N PRO A 215 -46.20 6.81 -4.34
CA PRO A 215 -46.22 6.25 -3.00
C PRO A 215 -47.63 6.29 -2.39
N VAL A 216 -48.07 5.13 -1.90
CA VAL A 216 -49.33 4.93 -1.18
C VAL A 216 -49.34 5.75 0.13
N PRO A 217 -50.43 6.49 0.42
CA PRO A 217 -50.52 7.33 1.62
C PRO A 217 -50.59 6.49 2.91
N VAL A 218 -49.70 6.81 3.84
CA VAL A 218 -49.65 6.23 5.19
C VAL A 218 -50.76 6.84 6.06
N PRO A 219 -51.51 6.03 6.84
CA PRO A 219 -52.59 6.52 7.68
C PRO A 219 -52.07 7.37 8.85
N VAL A 220 -52.62 8.58 8.96
CA VAL A 220 -52.33 9.57 10.01
C VAL A 220 -52.94 9.12 11.35
N PRO A 221 -52.17 9.11 12.46
CA PRO A 221 -52.71 8.80 13.78
C PRO A 221 -53.62 9.92 14.30
N VAL A 222 -54.80 9.51 14.75
CA VAL A 222 -55.88 10.34 15.32
C VAL A 222 -55.38 11.02 16.60
N ARG A 223 -55.42 12.36 16.61
CA ARG A 223 -55.14 13.19 17.79
C ARG A 223 -56.28 13.09 18.81
N PRO A 224 -55.97 12.99 20.12
CA PRO A 224 -56.97 13.11 21.18
C PRO A 224 -57.46 14.55 21.33
N VAL A 225 -58.78 14.69 21.46
CA VAL A 225 -59.49 15.95 21.70
C VAL A 225 -59.17 16.46 23.11
N ALA A 226 -58.30 17.47 23.19
CA ALA A 226 -58.04 18.21 24.42
C ALA A 226 -59.17 19.24 24.66
N ARG A 227 -59.77 19.17 25.85
CA ARG A 227 -60.81 20.10 26.31
C ARG A 227 -60.25 21.52 26.38
N ALA A 228 -60.90 22.44 25.66
CA ALA A 228 -60.59 23.86 25.63
C ALA A 228 -60.91 24.52 26.98
N MET A 229 -59.87 24.79 27.76
CA MET A 229 -59.96 25.63 28.96
C MET A 229 -59.89 27.09 28.52
N ARG A 230 -61.00 27.82 28.60
CA ARG A 230 -61.09 29.25 28.26
C ARG A 230 -60.29 30.07 29.27
N TRP A 231 -59.09 30.48 28.88
CA TRP A 231 -58.29 31.44 29.64
C TRP A 231 -58.67 32.89 29.30
N PRO A 232 -58.55 33.83 30.24
CA PRO A 232 -58.91 35.23 30.05
C PRO A 232 -58.03 35.87 28.95
N ARG A 233 -58.68 36.53 27.98
CA ARG A 233 -58.06 37.11 26.77
C ARG A 233 -56.93 38.13 27.01
N TRP A 234 -56.74 38.62 28.23
CA TRP A 234 -55.71 39.62 28.57
C TRP A 234 -54.30 39.02 28.71
N VAL A 235 -54.14 37.70 28.84
CA VAL A 235 -52.82 37.06 28.98
C VAL A 235 -52.09 36.88 27.63
N TYR A 236 -52.83 36.84 26.51
CA TYR A 236 -52.23 36.63 25.18
C TYR A 236 -51.56 37.89 24.59
N ALA A 237 -51.96 39.08 25.02
CA ALA A 237 -51.40 40.34 24.51
C ALA A 237 -49.96 40.56 25.01
N SER A 238 -49.64 40.17 26.25
CA SER A 238 -48.28 40.31 26.80
C SER A 238 -47.34 39.21 26.31
N ALA A 239 -47.83 37.98 26.17
CA ALA A 239 -47.03 36.86 25.66
C ALA A 239 -46.62 37.04 24.19
N GLY A 240 -47.49 37.61 23.35
CA GLY A 240 -47.19 37.88 21.94
C GLY A 240 -46.06 38.91 21.75
N LEU A 241 -45.99 39.93 22.60
CA LEU A 241 -44.97 40.97 22.51
C LEU A 241 -43.59 40.44 22.92
N VAL A 242 -43.53 39.61 23.98
CA VAL A 242 -42.27 38.99 24.42
C VAL A 242 -41.72 38.06 23.34
N LEU A 243 -42.60 37.26 22.69
CA LEU A 243 -42.20 36.35 21.62
C LEU A 243 -41.59 37.11 20.43
N LEU A 244 -42.21 38.20 20.00
CA LEU A 244 -41.71 39.01 18.88
C LEU A 244 -40.36 39.65 19.18
N VAL A 245 -40.14 40.13 20.41
CA VAL A 245 -38.84 40.68 20.83
C VAL A 245 -37.76 39.60 20.85
N THR A 246 -38.07 38.40 21.36
CA THR A 246 -37.10 37.28 21.35
C THR A 246 -36.75 36.82 19.95
N VAL A 247 -37.72 36.71 19.03
CA VAL A 247 -37.45 36.33 17.64
C VAL A 247 -36.63 37.40 16.91
N GLY A 248 -36.92 38.68 17.16
CA GLY A 248 -36.13 39.79 16.63
C GLY A 248 -34.66 39.76 17.10
N LEU A 249 -34.42 39.50 18.39
CA LEU A 249 -33.06 39.38 18.93
C LEU A 249 -32.31 38.17 18.37
N ILE A 250 -32.99 37.03 18.19
CA ILE A 250 -32.39 35.83 17.56
C ILE A 250 -32.01 36.14 16.10
N LEU A 251 -32.88 36.81 15.34
CA LEU A 251 -32.58 37.17 13.96
C LEU A 251 -31.40 38.15 13.85
N VAL A 252 -31.30 39.15 14.75
CA VAL A 252 -30.15 40.07 14.79
C VAL A 252 -28.86 39.33 15.15
N ALA A 253 -28.90 38.40 16.11
CA ALA A 253 -27.74 37.58 16.47
C ALA A 253 -27.29 36.65 15.33
N VAL A 254 -28.24 36.05 14.60
CA VAL A 254 -27.95 35.22 13.41
C VAL A 254 -27.36 36.08 12.28
N TYR A 255 -27.90 37.27 12.05
CA TYR A 255 -27.41 38.18 11.01
C TYR A 255 -26.00 38.70 11.31
N GLN A 256 -25.71 39.00 12.58
CA GLN A 256 -24.36 39.41 13.02
C GLN A 256 -23.36 38.24 12.98
N ASN A 257 -23.79 37.00 13.18
CA ASN A 257 -22.91 35.82 13.08
C ASN A 257 -22.59 35.42 11.63
N GLN A 258 -23.42 35.76 10.65
CA GLN A 258 -23.13 35.44 9.24
C GLN A 258 -22.14 36.42 8.58
N GLY A 259 -21.89 37.59 9.18
CA GLY A 259 -20.91 38.57 8.69
C GLY A 259 -19.44 38.29 9.04
N LEU A 260 -19.14 37.22 9.80
CA LEU A 260 -17.82 36.98 10.38
C LEU A 260 -17.09 35.73 9.83
N SER A 261 -17.60 35.08 8.77
CA SER A 261 -16.91 33.95 8.13
C SER A 261 -15.99 34.33 6.95
N HIS A 262 -15.77 35.62 6.70
CA HIS A 262 -14.58 36.09 5.98
C HIS A 262 -13.52 36.55 6.98
N GLN A 263 -13.29 35.75 8.02
CA GLN A 263 -12.03 35.81 8.75
C GLN A 263 -10.93 35.62 7.70
N ASN A 264 -10.21 36.70 7.48
CA ASN A 264 -8.92 36.74 6.82
C ASN A 264 -8.09 35.59 7.35
N PHE A 265 -8.12 34.47 6.62
CA PHE A 265 -7.00 33.56 6.60
C PHE A 265 -5.90 34.38 5.95
N THR A 266 -5.21 35.21 6.75
CA THR A 266 -3.80 35.52 6.56
C THR A 266 -3.09 34.19 6.75
N LYS A 267 -3.33 33.32 5.77
CA LYS A 267 -2.70 32.04 5.52
C LYS A 267 -1.25 32.42 5.49
N GLN A 268 -0.54 32.11 6.56
CA GLN A 268 0.92 32.18 6.57
C GLN A 268 1.34 31.59 5.24
N ILE A 269 1.90 32.42 4.38
CA ILE A 269 2.52 32.00 3.13
C ILE A 269 3.75 31.24 3.62
N ALA A 270 3.53 30.01 4.06
CA ALA A 270 4.58 29.07 4.31
C ALA A 270 5.23 28.92 2.94
N SER A 271 6.38 29.59 2.78
CA SER A 271 7.28 29.31 1.69
C SER A 271 7.43 27.80 1.64
N CYS A 272 6.98 27.17 0.55
CA CYS A 272 7.13 25.72 0.45
C CYS A 272 8.61 25.42 0.49
N ALA A 273 9.06 24.90 1.64
CA ALA A 273 10.39 24.36 1.79
C ALA A 273 10.61 23.37 0.65
N ASN A 274 11.78 23.44 0.00
CA ASN A 274 12.13 22.56 -1.12
C ASN A 274 12.09 21.12 -0.62
N PRO A 275 10.99 20.38 -0.83
CA PRO A 275 10.89 19.04 -0.30
C PRO A 275 11.75 18.15 -1.19
N THR A 276 12.47 17.22 -0.58
CA THR A 276 13.26 16.24 -1.33
C THR A 276 12.39 15.19 -2.02
N THR A 277 11.08 15.17 -1.74
CA THR A 277 10.12 14.18 -2.25
C THR A 277 8.76 14.81 -2.57
N GLY A 278 8.12 14.33 -3.63
CA GLY A 278 6.79 14.75 -4.05
C GLY A 278 6.77 15.87 -5.09
N VAL A 279 5.56 16.28 -5.45
CA VAL A 279 5.27 17.32 -6.44
C VAL A 279 4.62 18.51 -5.77
N THR A 280 5.17 19.70 -5.96
CA THR A 280 4.64 20.93 -5.40
C THR A 280 3.84 21.71 -6.44
N LEU A 281 2.58 22.00 -6.13
CA LEU A 281 1.72 22.87 -6.93
C LEU A 281 1.79 24.29 -6.37
N TYR A 282 1.72 25.28 -7.26
CA TYR A 282 1.82 26.70 -6.94
C TYR A 282 0.67 27.47 -7.59
N THR A 283 0.14 28.47 -6.88
CA THR A 283 -0.99 29.26 -7.38
C THR A 283 -0.61 30.35 -8.36
N GLU A 284 0.69 30.64 -8.49
CA GLU A 284 1.21 31.59 -9.46
C GLU A 284 2.25 30.91 -10.34
N THR A 285 2.60 31.56 -11.45
CA THR A 285 3.69 31.14 -12.31
C THR A 285 5.04 31.33 -11.61
N ASN A 286 6.07 30.68 -12.15
CA ASN A 286 7.44 30.70 -11.67
C ASN A 286 7.59 30.22 -10.22
N TYR A 287 6.75 29.25 -9.81
CA TYR A 287 6.79 28.63 -8.49
C TYR A 287 6.56 29.64 -7.34
N LYS A 288 5.59 30.55 -7.53
CA LYS A 288 5.24 31.61 -6.57
C LYS A 288 3.84 31.41 -5.98
N GLY A 289 3.49 32.26 -5.02
CA GLY A 289 2.18 32.28 -4.39
C GLY A 289 2.01 31.19 -3.33
N GLN A 290 0.75 30.82 -3.08
CA GLN A 290 0.42 29.72 -2.20
C GLN A 290 0.84 28.40 -2.86
N CYS A 291 1.29 27.43 -2.07
CA CYS A 291 1.75 26.17 -2.59
C CYS A 291 1.45 25.00 -1.65
N HIS A 292 1.45 23.79 -2.21
CA HIS A 292 1.27 22.55 -1.46
C HIS A 292 2.03 21.41 -2.14
N THR A 293 2.66 20.53 -1.35
CA THR A 293 3.41 19.38 -1.85
C THR A 293 2.61 18.11 -1.64
N PHE A 294 2.52 17.31 -2.71
CA PHE A 294 1.76 16.08 -2.77
C PHE A 294 2.70 14.90 -3.00
N LEU A 295 2.42 13.79 -2.33
CA LEU A 295 3.06 12.50 -2.59
C LEU A 295 2.31 11.77 -3.72
N PRO A 296 2.75 10.59 -4.17
CA PRO A 296 1.97 9.79 -5.11
C PRO A 296 0.53 9.50 -4.62
N GLY A 297 -0.45 9.61 -5.51
CA GLY A 297 -1.85 9.34 -5.25
C GLY A 297 -2.82 10.28 -5.98
N ASP A 298 -4.11 10.10 -5.69
CA ASP A 298 -5.21 10.94 -6.18
C ASP A 298 -5.64 11.98 -5.14
N TYR A 299 -5.87 13.21 -5.60
CA TYR A 299 -6.18 14.36 -4.75
C TYR A 299 -7.27 15.24 -5.37
N GLU A 300 -8.25 15.64 -4.55
CA GLU A 300 -9.18 16.73 -4.84
C GLU A 300 -8.56 18.06 -4.40
N LEU A 301 -8.26 18.95 -5.36
CA LEU A 301 -7.53 20.19 -5.07
C LEU A 301 -8.35 21.20 -4.24
N ALA A 302 -9.67 21.07 -4.25
CA ALA A 302 -10.60 21.86 -3.43
C ALA A 302 -10.27 21.76 -1.92
N ARG A 303 -9.88 20.56 -1.44
CA ARG A 303 -9.52 20.32 -0.04
C ARG A 303 -8.30 21.10 0.44
N TYR A 304 -7.49 21.59 -0.51
CA TYR A 304 -6.26 22.32 -0.26
C TYR A 304 -6.39 23.81 -0.63
N GLY A 305 -7.55 24.24 -1.13
CA GLY A 305 -7.75 25.58 -1.68
C GLY A 305 -6.88 25.84 -2.91
N LEU A 306 -6.73 24.82 -3.76
CA LEU A 306 -5.99 24.86 -5.03
C LEU A 306 -6.86 24.56 -6.25
N GLU A 307 -8.14 24.23 -6.06
CA GLU A 307 -9.12 24.06 -7.15
C GLU A 307 -9.14 25.31 -8.04
N GLN A 308 -9.02 25.10 -9.35
CA GLN A 308 -8.99 26.16 -10.37
C GLN A 308 -8.04 27.30 -10.04
N ASN A 309 -6.92 26.98 -9.39
CA ASN A 309 -6.00 28.01 -8.93
C ASN A 309 -4.54 27.60 -9.06
N VAL A 310 -4.22 26.52 -9.77
CA VAL A 310 -2.83 26.08 -10.02
C VAL A 310 -2.31 26.74 -11.29
N SER A 311 -1.13 27.33 -11.22
CA SER A 311 -0.47 28.01 -12.35
C SER A 311 0.95 27.50 -12.64
N SER A 312 1.59 26.82 -11.69
CA SER A 312 2.86 26.13 -11.93
C SER A 312 3.01 24.88 -11.07
N ILE A 313 3.82 23.93 -11.53
CA ILE A 313 4.02 22.62 -10.92
C ILE A 313 5.51 22.32 -10.89
N ARG A 314 6.03 21.93 -9.73
CA ARG A 314 7.44 21.62 -9.53
C ARG A 314 7.63 20.20 -9.05
N ASP A 315 8.35 19.42 -9.84
CA ASP A 315 8.92 18.13 -9.47
C ASP A 315 10.44 18.32 -9.34
N TRP A 316 10.97 18.14 -8.13
CA TRP A 316 12.37 18.44 -7.83
C TRP A 316 13.36 17.42 -8.39
N ASN A 317 12.91 16.20 -8.64
CA ASN A 317 13.77 15.10 -9.04
C ASN A 317 13.38 14.54 -10.41
N ASP A 318 12.44 15.19 -11.12
CA ASP A 318 11.79 14.68 -12.34
C ASP A 318 11.37 13.20 -12.15
N GLY A 319 10.87 12.92 -10.95
CA GLY A 319 10.63 11.58 -10.43
C GLY A 319 9.17 11.18 -10.46
N TYR A 320 8.28 12.02 -10.96
CA TYR A 320 6.84 11.82 -10.91
C TYR A 320 6.18 12.07 -12.27
N PHE A 321 5.23 11.21 -12.60
CA PHE A 321 4.26 11.44 -13.65
C PHE A 321 3.04 12.10 -13.03
N VAL A 322 2.73 13.30 -13.48
CA VAL A 322 1.65 14.12 -12.93
C VAL A 322 0.55 14.23 -13.96
N LYS A 323 -0.68 13.87 -13.58
CA LYS A 323 -1.87 14.06 -14.37
C LYS A 323 -2.80 15.01 -13.63
N ILE A 324 -3.04 16.18 -14.21
CA ILE A 324 -4.06 17.11 -13.71
C ILE A 324 -5.34 16.89 -14.49
N LEU A 325 -6.50 17.01 -13.83
CA LEU A 325 -7.81 16.89 -14.44
C LEU A 325 -8.68 18.09 -14.10
N ASP A 326 -9.55 18.49 -15.01
CA ASP A 326 -10.58 19.50 -14.78
C ASP A 326 -11.95 18.87 -14.45
N THR A 327 -12.94 19.71 -14.13
CA THR A 327 -14.35 19.34 -13.87
C THR A 327 -14.99 18.60 -15.05
N GLY A 328 -14.56 18.89 -16.28
CA GLY A 328 -14.97 18.19 -17.49
C GLY A 328 -14.32 16.82 -17.69
N LYS A 329 -13.43 16.41 -16.77
CA LYS A 329 -12.57 15.22 -16.87
C LYS A 329 -11.62 15.23 -18.07
N ASN A 330 -11.35 16.41 -18.64
CA ASN A 330 -10.19 16.58 -19.49
C ASN A 330 -8.95 16.39 -18.63
N PHE A 331 -7.84 15.95 -19.22
CA PHE A 331 -6.60 15.72 -18.49
C PHE A 331 -5.39 16.26 -19.24
N TYR A 332 -4.34 16.60 -18.49
CA TYR A 332 -3.04 16.99 -19.00
C TYR A 332 -1.95 16.28 -18.23
N ASN A 333 -1.04 15.65 -18.97
CA ASN A 333 0.06 14.87 -18.41
C ASN A 333 1.33 15.73 -18.40
N LEU A 334 2.06 15.68 -17.28
CA LEU A 334 3.34 16.32 -17.07
C LEU A 334 4.33 15.28 -16.58
N ASP A 335 5.54 15.32 -17.13
CA ASP A 335 6.68 14.47 -16.79
C ASP A 335 7.86 15.26 -16.21
N LYS A 336 7.71 16.58 -16.09
CA LYS A 336 8.75 17.50 -15.63
C LYS A 336 8.16 18.73 -14.96
N SER A 337 9.00 19.44 -14.22
CA SER A 337 8.67 20.77 -13.69
C SER A 337 8.22 21.74 -14.79
N MET A 338 7.12 22.45 -14.55
CA MET A 338 6.60 23.51 -15.43
C MET A 338 6.43 24.82 -14.64
N SER A 339 7.25 25.82 -14.99
CA SER A 339 7.18 27.16 -14.38
C SER A 339 5.91 27.92 -14.75
N ALA A 340 5.23 27.54 -15.83
CA ALA A 340 3.89 28.03 -16.15
C ALA A 340 3.13 26.92 -16.87
N LEU A 341 1.90 26.65 -16.43
CA LEU A 341 1.00 25.79 -17.17
C LEU A 341 0.60 26.45 -18.51
N PRO A 342 0.27 25.65 -19.55
CA PRO A 342 -0.32 26.17 -20.78
C PRO A 342 -1.57 27.03 -20.49
N ALA A 343 -1.85 28.02 -21.34
CA ALA A 343 -2.93 28.98 -21.10
C ALA A 343 -4.32 28.34 -20.99
N ASP A 344 -4.55 27.20 -21.63
CA ASP A 344 -5.77 26.40 -21.57
C ASP A 344 -5.90 25.54 -20.29
N TRP A 345 -4.82 25.46 -19.49
CA TRP A 345 -4.72 24.70 -18.24
C TRP A 345 -4.43 25.57 -17.00
N ASP A 346 -3.96 26.80 -17.20
CA ASP A 346 -3.78 27.76 -16.12
C ASP A 346 -5.08 27.92 -15.33
N LYS A 347 -5.02 27.68 -14.02
CA LYS A 347 -6.16 27.83 -13.10
C LYS A 347 -7.38 26.97 -13.49
N ARG A 348 -7.13 25.80 -14.08
CA ARG A 348 -8.21 24.89 -14.50
C ARG A 348 -8.23 23.54 -13.76
N ALA A 349 -7.13 23.19 -13.11
CA ALA A 349 -7.01 21.90 -12.43
C ALA A 349 -7.93 21.81 -11.20
N ASP A 350 -8.69 20.71 -11.13
CA ASP A 350 -9.62 20.38 -10.04
C ASP A 350 -9.18 19.12 -9.30
N MET A 351 -8.64 18.14 -10.03
CA MET A 351 -8.05 16.93 -9.48
C MET A 351 -6.59 16.79 -9.90
N LEU A 352 -5.83 16.11 -9.07
CA LEU A 352 -4.42 15.82 -9.27
C LEU A 352 -4.20 14.33 -9.02
N HIS A 353 -3.54 13.69 -9.96
CA HIS A 353 -3.10 12.31 -9.86
C HIS A 353 -1.58 12.28 -10.06
N ILE A 354 -0.86 11.74 -9.08
CA ILE A 354 0.60 11.65 -9.10
C ILE A 354 0.99 10.19 -9.01
N GLU A 355 1.77 9.74 -9.98
CA GLU A 355 2.44 8.45 -9.97
C GLU A 355 3.94 8.66 -9.92
N LYS A 356 4.68 7.69 -9.39
CA LYS A 356 6.14 7.71 -9.52
C LYS A 356 6.49 7.49 -10.99
N HIS A 357 7.29 8.38 -11.56
CA HIS A 357 7.86 8.20 -12.88
C HIS A 357 8.81 7.02 -12.82
N ARG A 358 8.39 5.90 -13.40
CA ARG A 358 9.31 4.79 -13.66
C ARG A 358 10.04 5.14 -14.95
N PRO A 359 11.39 5.11 -14.97
CA PRO A 359 12.09 5.30 -16.23
C PRO A 359 11.54 4.29 -17.23
N THR A 360 11.25 4.76 -18.44
CA THR A 360 10.77 3.91 -19.54
C THR A 360 11.90 3.56 -20.50
N SER A 361 13.00 4.32 -20.46
CA SER A 361 14.23 4.04 -21.17
C SER A 361 15.29 3.44 -20.25
N CYS A 362 16.20 2.68 -20.85
CA CYS A 362 17.35 2.09 -20.18
C CYS A 362 18.60 2.45 -20.97
N THR A 363 19.43 3.34 -20.42
CA THR A 363 20.77 3.65 -20.95
C THR A 363 21.82 3.29 -19.89
N PRO A 364 22.08 1.99 -19.68
CA PRO A 364 22.93 1.55 -18.58
C PRO A 364 24.40 1.81 -18.91
N GLY A 365 25.22 1.94 -17.87
CA GLY A 365 26.67 1.93 -18.03
C GLY A 365 27.20 0.53 -18.40
N THR A 366 28.49 0.44 -18.72
CA THR A 366 29.13 -0.81 -19.17
C THR A 366 29.73 -1.64 -18.05
N ASN A 367 29.81 -1.11 -16.82
CA ASN A 367 30.45 -1.77 -15.69
C ASN A 367 29.68 -1.58 -14.37
N GLY A 368 28.86 -2.56 -13.98
CA GLY A 368 27.96 -2.46 -12.84
C GLY A 368 26.88 -3.54 -12.85
N ILE A 369 25.81 -3.29 -12.10
CA ILE A 369 24.59 -4.11 -12.09
C ILE A 369 23.44 -3.29 -12.66
N ILE A 370 22.71 -3.86 -13.61
CA ILE A 370 21.54 -3.24 -14.22
C ILE A 370 20.31 -3.91 -13.63
N ALA A 371 19.48 -3.17 -12.93
CA ALA A 371 18.22 -3.63 -12.38
C ALA A 371 17.06 -3.16 -13.27
N PHE A 372 16.24 -4.07 -13.78
CA PHE A 372 15.17 -3.78 -14.71
C PHE A 372 13.81 -3.89 -14.04
N ILE A 373 12.84 -3.13 -14.55
CA ILE A 373 11.48 -3.10 -14.00
C ILE A 373 10.57 -4.23 -14.49
N ASN A 374 11.00 -4.96 -15.53
CA ASN A 374 10.30 -6.11 -16.10
C ASN A 374 11.23 -7.33 -16.14
N THR A 375 10.66 -8.48 -16.50
CA THR A 375 11.42 -9.71 -16.77
C THR A 375 12.29 -9.56 -18.02
N ASP A 376 13.20 -10.52 -18.19
CA ASP A 376 13.99 -10.71 -19.41
C ASP A 376 14.82 -9.46 -19.79
N TYR A 377 15.25 -8.71 -18.77
CA TYR A 377 16.09 -7.52 -18.93
C TYR A 377 15.43 -6.41 -19.77
N SER A 378 14.10 -6.25 -19.62
CA SER A 378 13.30 -5.31 -20.41
C SER A 378 12.73 -4.14 -19.60
N GLY A 379 12.23 -3.11 -20.31
CA GLY A 379 11.69 -1.89 -19.72
C GLY A 379 12.76 -0.91 -19.26
N GLY A 380 12.39 0.01 -18.37
CA GLY A 380 13.36 0.89 -17.73
C GLY A 380 14.29 0.18 -16.78
N CYS A 381 15.42 0.81 -16.51
CA CYS A 381 16.44 0.24 -15.65
C CYS A 381 17.14 1.24 -14.73
N LEU A 382 17.69 0.71 -13.64
CA LEU A 382 18.55 1.39 -12.69
C LEU A 382 19.96 0.82 -12.82
N PHE A 383 20.95 1.69 -12.97
CA PHE A 383 22.36 1.28 -13.01
C PHE A 383 22.99 1.42 -11.61
N ILE A 384 23.31 0.28 -11.00
CA ILE A 384 23.78 0.15 -9.62
C ILE A 384 25.29 -0.12 -9.63
N THR A 385 26.04 0.74 -8.98
CA THR A 385 27.52 0.62 -8.83
C THR A 385 27.99 0.76 -7.38
N LYS A 386 27.07 1.02 -6.45
CA LYS A 386 27.30 1.21 -5.01
C LYS A 386 26.05 0.81 -4.26
N ASP A 387 26.16 0.67 -2.95
CA ASP A 387 25.02 0.43 -2.07
C ASP A 387 24.01 1.58 -2.15
N ILE A 388 22.73 1.22 -2.09
CA ILE A 388 21.61 2.17 -2.07
C ILE A 388 20.75 1.83 -0.85
N PRO A 389 20.83 2.61 0.25
CA PRO A 389 20.08 2.33 1.48
C PRO A 389 18.59 2.59 1.34
N ASP A 390 18.17 3.34 0.31
CA ASP A 390 16.78 3.70 0.06
C ASP A 390 16.53 3.88 -1.44
N LEU A 391 15.88 2.89 -2.05
CA LEU A 391 15.50 2.92 -3.48
C LEU A 391 14.34 3.88 -3.77
N THR A 392 13.62 4.35 -2.74
CA THR A 392 12.50 5.28 -2.94
C THR A 392 12.97 6.63 -3.48
N LEU A 393 14.21 7.02 -3.16
CA LEU A 393 14.83 8.25 -3.65
C LEU A 393 15.09 8.21 -5.16
N SER A 394 15.18 7.03 -5.75
CA SER A 394 15.37 6.81 -7.19
C SER A 394 14.10 6.34 -7.90
N ASN A 395 12.95 6.31 -7.21
CA ASN A 395 11.69 5.77 -7.72
C ASN A 395 11.78 4.32 -8.25
N PHE A 396 12.72 3.54 -7.69
CA PHE A 396 12.91 2.12 -8.02
C PHE A 396 12.44 1.18 -6.92
N ASP A 397 11.83 1.73 -5.86
CA ASP A 397 11.20 0.95 -4.81
C ASP A 397 10.13 0.03 -5.38
N THR A 398 10.19 -1.25 -5.02
CA THR A 398 9.26 -2.29 -5.46
C THR A 398 9.19 -2.47 -6.99
N ALA A 399 10.15 -1.95 -7.74
CA ALA A 399 10.13 -1.99 -9.19
C ALA A 399 11.03 -3.08 -9.77
N ILE A 400 12.10 -3.50 -9.06
CA ILE A 400 13.10 -4.41 -9.61
C ILE A 400 12.50 -5.81 -9.81
N VAL A 401 12.56 -6.32 -11.04
CA VAL A 401 12.05 -7.64 -11.44
C VAL A 401 13.14 -8.52 -12.02
N SER A 402 14.14 -7.96 -12.70
CA SER A 402 15.27 -8.71 -13.25
C SER A 402 16.59 -7.94 -13.09
N ILE A 403 17.73 -8.64 -13.09
CA ILE A 403 19.05 -8.03 -12.89
C ILE A 403 20.12 -8.59 -13.83
N GLN A 404 21.03 -7.74 -14.30
CA GLN A 404 22.15 -8.12 -15.15
C GLN A 404 23.47 -7.57 -14.60
N PHE A 405 24.45 -8.44 -14.43
CA PHE A 405 25.83 -8.07 -14.10
C PHE A 405 26.60 -7.82 -15.39
N VAL A 406 27.22 -6.64 -15.52
CA VAL A 406 27.95 -6.23 -16.72
C VAL A 406 29.37 -5.76 -16.37
N GLY A 407 30.30 -5.93 -17.31
CA GLY A 407 31.70 -5.55 -17.12
C GLY A 407 32.40 -6.38 -16.04
N THR A 408 33.21 -5.72 -15.22
CA THR A 408 34.01 -6.35 -14.16
C THR A 408 33.15 -6.93 -13.04
N TYR A 409 31.89 -6.51 -12.90
CA TYR A 409 30.97 -7.02 -11.87
C TYR A 409 30.59 -8.48 -12.07
N ARG A 410 30.71 -9.00 -13.30
CA ARG A 410 30.51 -10.43 -13.57
C ARG A 410 31.54 -11.23 -12.77
N ASN A 411 31.06 -12.16 -11.94
CA ASN A 411 31.88 -13.08 -11.15
C ASN A 411 32.80 -12.44 -10.10
N THR A 412 32.67 -11.14 -9.81
CA THR A 412 33.47 -10.47 -8.76
C THR A 412 32.62 -9.74 -7.73
N MET A 413 31.34 -9.52 -8.01
CA MET A 413 30.39 -8.82 -7.16
C MET A 413 29.11 -9.63 -7.01
N GLN A 414 28.43 -9.43 -5.89
CA GLN A 414 27.07 -9.89 -5.65
C GLN A 414 26.18 -8.72 -5.26
N LEU A 415 24.90 -8.80 -5.63
CA LEU A 415 23.83 -7.91 -5.23
C LEU A 415 23.00 -8.57 -4.13
N VAL A 416 22.90 -7.93 -2.98
CA VAL A 416 21.94 -8.31 -1.92
C VAL A 416 20.74 -7.38 -2.02
N ILE A 417 19.55 -7.97 -2.17
CA ILE A 417 18.28 -7.24 -2.23
C ILE A 417 17.59 -7.35 -0.88
N TYR A 418 17.08 -6.22 -0.39
CA TYR A 418 16.40 -6.10 0.89
C TYR A 418 14.96 -5.59 0.69
N SER A 419 14.01 -6.19 1.41
CA SER A 419 12.59 -5.81 1.39
C SER A 419 12.26 -4.60 2.26
N GLN A 420 13.24 -4.09 3.01
CA GLN A 420 13.12 -2.88 3.82
C GLN A 420 14.27 -1.91 3.53
N MET A 421 14.08 -0.63 3.88
CA MET A 421 15.12 0.40 3.80
C MET A 421 16.27 0.11 4.79
N ASN A 422 17.43 0.71 4.53
CA ASN A 422 18.63 0.59 5.35
C ASN A 422 19.09 -0.87 5.57
N TYR A 423 18.99 -1.68 4.50
CA TYR A 423 19.52 -3.04 4.45
C TYR A 423 18.89 -4.01 5.47
N ARG A 424 17.58 -3.89 5.68
CA ARG A 424 16.80 -4.76 6.58
C ARG A 424 15.87 -5.68 5.79
N GLY A 425 15.51 -6.83 6.39
CA GLY A 425 14.66 -7.81 5.73
C GLY A 425 15.30 -8.34 4.44
N LYS A 426 16.41 -9.06 4.56
CA LYS A 426 17.09 -9.65 3.40
C LYS A 426 16.09 -10.47 2.58
N CYS A 427 16.00 -10.18 1.29
CA CYS A 427 15.16 -10.91 0.36
C CYS A 427 15.97 -12.00 -0.35
N GLY A 428 17.10 -11.64 -0.96
CA GLY A 428 17.93 -12.58 -1.71
C GLY A 428 19.31 -12.03 -2.04
N THR A 429 20.24 -12.92 -2.37
CA THR A 429 21.60 -12.58 -2.80
C THR A 429 21.89 -13.21 -4.14
N TYR A 430 22.35 -12.39 -5.09
CA TYR A 430 22.54 -12.77 -6.49
C TYR A 430 23.94 -12.38 -6.94
N TRP A 431 24.59 -13.23 -7.74
CA TRP A 431 25.93 -12.99 -8.26
C TRP A 431 26.05 -13.31 -9.75
N GLN A 432 24.93 -13.69 -10.37
CA GLN A 432 24.75 -13.91 -11.80
C GLN A 432 23.50 -13.18 -12.28
N ASN A 433 23.36 -13.02 -13.59
CA ASN A 433 22.16 -12.45 -14.20
C ASN A 433 20.91 -13.26 -13.82
N GLN A 434 19.82 -12.56 -13.53
CA GLN A 434 18.50 -13.15 -13.26
C GLN A 434 17.49 -12.48 -14.19
N SER A 435 16.90 -13.23 -15.10
CA SER A 435 15.82 -12.77 -15.98
C SER A 435 14.51 -12.54 -15.22
N ASP A 436 14.36 -13.18 -14.06
CA ASP A 436 13.28 -12.97 -13.09
C ASP A 436 13.84 -13.20 -11.68
N LEU A 437 13.48 -12.33 -10.74
CA LEU A 437 13.83 -12.42 -9.32
C LEU A 437 12.82 -13.22 -8.49
N GLU A 438 11.76 -13.72 -9.13
CA GLU A 438 10.71 -14.56 -8.52
C GLU A 438 10.16 -13.96 -7.22
N GLN A 439 10.43 -14.60 -6.08
CA GLN A 439 9.93 -14.19 -4.76
C GLN A 439 10.44 -12.81 -4.34
N CYS A 440 11.59 -12.36 -4.87
CA CYS A 440 12.11 -11.03 -4.61
C CYS A 440 11.72 -9.98 -5.64
N ALA A 441 11.03 -10.37 -6.71
CA ALA A 441 10.52 -9.44 -7.69
C ALA A 441 9.57 -8.46 -6.99
N ARG A 442 9.79 -7.17 -7.23
CA ARG A 442 8.97 -6.07 -6.71
C ARG A 442 8.97 -5.92 -5.18
N LEU A 443 9.93 -6.51 -4.48
CA LEU A 443 10.08 -6.31 -3.03
C LEU A 443 11.21 -5.36 -2.66
N ALA A 444 12.13 -5.05 -3.59
CA ALA A 444 13.33 -4.28 -3.28
C ALA A 444 13.05 -2.87 -2.76
N LEU A 445 13.49 -2.57 -1.54
CA LEU A 445 13.51 -1.21 -0.94
C LEU A 445 14.92 -0.70 -0.65
N SER A 446 15.92 -1.59 -0.55
CA SER A 446 17.34 -1.22 -0.53
C SER A 446 18.20 -2.33 -1.14
N VAL A 447 19.43 -2.00 -1.55
CA VAL A 447 20.38 -2.94 -2.16
C VAL A 447 21.80 -2.71 -1.68
N GLN A 448 22.56 -3.79 -1.51
CA GLN A 448 24.00 -3.75 -1.26
C GLN A 448 24.77 -4.45 -2.37
N VAL A 449 25.88 -3.87 -2.76
CA VAL A 449 26.86 -4.43 -3.70
C VAL A 449 28.07 -4.88 -2.89
N LEU A 450 28.29 -6.18 -2.82
CA LEU A 450 29.38 -6.76 -2.04
C LEU A 450 30.37 -7.48 -2.97
N PRO A 451 31.67 -7.51 -2.63
CA PRO A 451 32.62 -8.41 -3.29
C PRO A 451 32.17 -9.87 -3.17
N TYR A 452 32.42 -10.65 -4.21
CA TYR A 452 32.08 -12.07 -4.26
C TYR A 452 33.18 -12.87 -4.95
N THR A 453 33.47 -14.06 -4.42
CA THR A 453 34.37 -15.04 -5.03
C THR A 453 33.57 -16.30 -5.31
N PRO A 454 33.31 -16.64 -6.60
CA PRO A 454 32.53 -17.81 -6.94
C PRO A 454 33.16 -19.10 -6.41
N PRO A 455 32.35 -20.11 -5.99
CA PRO A 455 32.87 -21.44 -5.71
C PRO A 455 33.44 -22.07 -6.99
N THR A 456 34.48 -22.89 -6.83
CA THR A 456 35.13 -23.62 -7.92
C THR A 456 34.78 -25.11 -7.80
N PRO A 457 34.25 -25.77 -8.86
CA PRO A 457 33.90 -25.22 -10.17
C PRO A 457 32.65 -24.33 -10.12
N ILE A 458 32.62 -23.31 -11.00
CA ILE A 458 31.43 -22.48 -11.18
C ILE A 458 30.31 -23.42 -11.66
N PRO A 459 29.18 -23.55 -10.94
CA PRO A 459 28.04 -24.30 -11.42
C PRO A 459 27.71 -23.83 -12.84
N THR A 460 27.62 -24.77 -13.79
CA THR A 460 27.33 -24.47 -15.20
C THR A 460 26.17 -23.49 -15.26
N VAL A 461 26.37 -22.37 -15.98
CA VAL A 461 25.41 -21.25 -16.12
C VAL A 461 24.02 -21.83 -16.33
N PRO A 462 23.15 -21.81 -15.30
CA PRO A 462 21.80 -22.31 -15.46
C PRO A 462 21.13 -21.46 -16.54
N GLY A 463 20.35 -22.10 -17.41
CA GLY A 463 19.57 -21.39 -18.42
C GLY A 463 18.76 -20.25 -17.81
N THR A 464 18.32 -19.31 -18.63
CA THR A 464 17.68 -18.03 -18.29
C THR A 464 16.36 -18.13 -17.51
N HIS A 465 16.06 -19.21 -16.79
CA HIS A 465 14.79 -19.44 -16.09
C HIS A 465 14.93 -20.16 -14.74
N TYR A 466 16.12 -20.26 -14.14
CA TYR A 466 16.29 -20.97 -12.87
C TYR A 466 16.57 -20.05 -11.67
N ALA A 467 15.76 -20.21 -10.62
CA ALA A 467 15.94 -19.69 -9.26
C ALA A 467 17.24 -20.10 -8.54
N GLY A 468 18.11 -20.85 -9.20
CA GLY A 468 19.17 -21.66 -8.57
C GLY A 468 20.45 -20.93 -8.18
N ASN A 469 20.57 -19.62 -8.42
CA ASN A 469 21.81 -18.87 -8.20
C ASN A 469 21.76 -17.95 -6.98
N VAL A 470 21.03 -18.37 -5.94
CA VAL A 470 21.13 -17.73 -4.63
C VAL A 470 22.51 -18.05 -4.07
N ALA A 471 23.34 -17.04 -3.81
CA ALA A 471 24.59 -17.30 -3.08
C ALA A 471 24.24 -17.95 -1.74
N PRO A 472 24.91 -19.03 -1.31
CA PRO A 472 24.72 -19.55 0.03
C PRO A 472 24.98 -18.40 1.02
N ASP A 473 24.11 -18.29 2.03
CA ASP A 473 24.29 -17.31 3.10
C ASP A 473 25.68 -17.50 3.72
N ALA A 474 26.52 -16.46 3.62
CA ALA A 474 27.89 -16.47 4.14
C ALA A 474 27.94 -16.35 5.66
#